data_AF-A0A1I0EWI4-F1
#
_entry.id   AF-A0A1I0EWI4-F1
#
_cell.length_a   1.000
_cell.length_b   1.000
_cell.length_c   1.000
_cell.angle_alpha   90.00
_cell.angle_beta   90.00
_cell.angle_gamma   90.00
#
_symmetry.space_group_name_H-M   'P 1'
#
loop_
_entity.id
_entity.type
_entity.pdbx_description
1 polymer ?
#
loop_
_entity_poly.entity_id
_entity_poly.type
_entity_poly.pdbx_seq_one_letter_code
_entity_poly.pdbx_strand_id
1 'polypeptide(L)'
;MCGLLSAILLNAKAADYVVTGCGTGEGAMLACNAFPGVLCGHIVDSEDAYMFAQINDGNAIALPFAKGFGWGAELRLQYIFEKLFGCESGGGYPKERVIPEQRNKKILDNIKEITHKDIMTILKTIDQEVLKAAISGEKFQEYFFKNCQVKEIAKYLKGVLRK
;
A
#
# COMPACT_ATOMS: atom_id res chain seq x y z
N MET A 1 6.07 7.29 -9.29
CA MET A 1 5.70 5.85 -9.35
C MET A 1 4.86 5.52 -8.12
N CYS A 2 3.65 4.98 -8.29
CA CYS A 2 2.73 4.76 -7.15
C CYS A 2 3.29 3.80 -6.09
N GLY A 3 3.98 2.72 -6.47
CA GLY A 3 4.58 1.77 -5.53
C GLY A 3 5.61 2.40 -4.58
N LEU A 4 6.54 3.21 -5.11
CA LEU A 4 7.54 3.91 -4.30
C LEU A 4 6.89 4.89 -3.31
N LEU A 5 5.87 5.64 -3.77
CA LEU A 5 5.15 6.55 -2.89
C LEU A 5 4.39 5.79 -1.78
N SER A 6 3.69 4.70 -2.12
CA SER A 6 3.02 3.85 -1.12
C SER A 6 4.00 3.36 -0.06
N ALA A 7 5.18 2.87 -0.49
CA ALA A 7 6.21 2.40 0.42
C ALA A 7 6.73 3.51 1.34
N ILE A 8 6.93 4.71 0.82
CA ILE A 8 7.33 5.88 1.62
C ILE A 8 6.28 6.19 2.69
N LEU A 9 4.99 6.28 2.30
CA LEU A 9 3.91 6.63 3.21
C LEU A 9 3.74 5.61 4.34
N LEU A 10 3.72 4.33 3.99
CA LEU A 10 3.50 3.23 4.94
C LEU A 10 4.70 3.04 5.87
N ASN A 11 5.94 3.00 5.35
CA ASN A 11 7.13 2.85 6.20
C ASN A 11 7.39 4.08 7.07
N ALA A 12 6.95 5.27 6.64
CA ALA A 12 7.01 6.49 7.45
C ALA A 12 5.89 6.59 8.49
N LYS A 13 4.91 5.66 8.47
CA LYS A 13 3.67 5.73 9.25
C LYS A 13 2.92 7.05 9.04
N ALA A 14 3.05 7.63 7.84
CA ALA A 14 2.32 8.83 7.44
C ALA A 14 0.90 8.48 6.93
N ALA A 15 0.69 7.21 6.58
CA ALA A 15 -0.60 6.60 6.33
C ALA A 15 -0.58 5.17 6.90
N ASP A 16 -1.72 4.71 7.41
CA ASP A 16 -1.90 3.31 7.84
C ASP A 16 -2.33 2.41 6.68
N TYR A 17 -2.92 3.01 5.65
CA TYR A 17 -3.44 2.30 4.48
C TYR A 17 -3.25 3.11 3.20
N VAL A 18 -3.03 2.45 2.06
CA VAL A 18 -2.95 3.10 0.75
C VAL A 18 -3.94 2.48 -0.25
N VAL A 19 -4.82 3.31 -0.82
CA VAL A 19 -5.62 2.95 -1.99
C VAL A 19 -4.93 3.50 -3.24
N THR A 20 -4.62 2.63 -4.19
CA THR A 20 -3.98 2.97 -5.45
C THR A 20 -4.62 2.21 -6.60
N GLY A 21 -4.06 2.32 -7.80
CA GLY A 21 -4.52 1.57 -8.96
C GLY A 21 -3.91 2.05 -10.26
N CYS A 22 -4.29 1.40 -11.35
CA CYS A 22 -3.98 1.80 -12.72
C CYS A 22 -5.07 1.24 -13.65
N GLY A 23 -4.86 1.24 -14.97
CA GLY A 23 -5.88 0.75 -15.90
C GLY A 23 -6.39 -0.66 -15.56
N THR A 24 -5.50 -1.57 -15.17
CA THR A 24 -5.86 -2.93 -14.73
C THR A 24 -5.66 -3.17 -13.24
N GLY A 25 -5.03 -2.26 -12.51
CA GLY A 25 -4.59 -2.45 -11.12
C GLY A 25 -3.26 -3.21 -10.99
N GLU A 26 -2.94 -4.12 -11.92
CA GLU A 26 -1.79 -5.02 -11.87
C GLU A 26 -0.45 -4.29 -11.70
N GLY A 27 -0.19 -3.28 -12.55
CA GLY A 27 1.08 -2.55 -12.49
C GLY A 27 1.29 -1.84 -11.15
N ALA A 28 0.21 -1.34 -10.54
CA ALA A 28 0.27 -0.71 -9.22
C ALA A 28 0.47 -1.76 -8.11
N MET A 29 -0.20 -2.91 -8.19
CA MET A 29 -0.02 -4.04 -7.27
C MET A 29 1.42 -4.55 -7.28
N LEU A 30 1.98 -4.82 -8.46
CA LEU A 30 3.36 -5.27 -8.64
C LEU A 30 4.35 -4.24 -8.08
N ALA A 31 4.16 -2.97 -8.42
CA ALA A 31 5.04 -1.91 -7.94
C ALA A 31 4.98 -1.77 -6.41
N CYS A 32 3.81 -1.91 -5.78
CA CYS A 32 3.67 -1.83 -4.33
C CYS A 32 4.37 -3.00 -3.63
N ASN A 33 4.12 -4.23 -4.08
CA ASN A 33 4.66 -5.44 -3.43
C ASN A 33 6.18 -5.62 -3.59
N ALA A 34 6.82 -4.83 -4.46
CA ALA A 34 8.28 -4.79 -4.62
C ALA A 34 9.02 -4.08 -3.47
N PHE A 35 8.31 -3.41 -2.56
CA PHE A 35 8.91 -2.67 -1.46
C PHE A 35 8.68 -3.34 -0.09
N PRO A 36 9.61 -3.15 0.87
CA PRO A 36 9.42 -3.60 2.25
C PRO A 36 8.22 -2.89 2.91
N GLY A 37 7.57 -3.55 3.86
CA GLY A 37 6.49 -2.94 4.64
C GLY A 37 5.20 -2.66 3.85
N VAL A 38 5.08 -3.16 2.62
CA VAL A 38 3.86 -3.03 1.80
C VAL A 38 3.34 -4.42 1.44
N LEU A 39 2.06 -4.65 1.76
CA LEU A 39 1.30 -5.82 1.34
C LEU A 39 0.06 -5.34 0.58
N CYS A 40 0.13 -5.39 -0.75
CA CYS A 40 -0.86 -4.79 -1.63
C CYS A 40 -1.72 -5.84 -2.32
N GLY A 41 -3.02 -5.84 -2.05
CA GLY A 41 -4.00 -6.71 -2.72
C GLY A 41 -4.45 -6.12 -4.06
N HIS A 42 -4.75 -6.98 -5.03
CA HIS A 42 -5.50 -6.57 -6.22
C HIS A 42 -6.97 -6.85 -5.98
N ILE A 43 -7.79 -5.80 -6.01
CA ILE A 43 -9.20 -5.87 -5.62
C ILE A 43 -10.05 -5.50 -6.83
N VAL A 44 -10.98 -6.37 -7.23
CA VAL A 44 -11.88 -6.08 -8.37
C VAL A 44 -13.35 -5.98 -7.99
N ASP A 45 -13.74 -6.50 -6.82
CA ASP A 45 -15.10 -6.44 -6.28
C ASP A 45 -15.13 -6.41 -4.74
N SER A 46 -16.34 -6.47 -4.17
CA SER A 46 -16.57 -6.30 -2.73
C SER A 46 -16.16 -7.52 -1.90
N GLU A 47 -16.22 -8.70 -2.51
CA GLU A 47 -15.86 -9.99 -1.96
C GLU A 47 -14.34 -10.08 -1.82
N ASP A 48 -13.60 -9.66 -2.85
CA ASP A 48 -12.14 -9.48 -2.77
C ASP A 48 -11.76 -8.54 -1.63
N ALA A 49 -12.44 -7.39 -1.52
CA ALA A 49 -12.14 -6.40 -0.48
C ALA A 49 -12.32 -6.98 0.93
N TYR A 50 -13.43 -7.68 1.16
CA TYR A 50 -13.70 -8.35 2.42
C TYR A 50 -12.69 -9.47 2.71
N MET A 51 -12.45 -10.36 1.75
CA MET A 51 -11.52 -11.49 1.92
C MET A 51 -10.09 -11.01 2.13
N PHE A 52 -9.65 -9.98 1.40
CA PHE A 52 -8.33 -9.38 1.61
C PHE A 52 -8.19 -8.79 3.02
N ALA A 53 -9.19 -8.05 3.49
CA ALA A 53 -9.20 -7.52 4.85
C ALA A 53 -9.14 -8.65 5.89
N GLN A 54 -9.93 -9.71 5.74
CA GLN A 54 -10.04 -10.78 6.74
C GLN A 54 -8.87 -11.78 6.71
N ILE A 55 -8.41 -12.18 5.52
CA ILE A 55 -7.44 -13.26 5.32
C ILE A 55 -6.01 -12.71 5.28
N ASN A 56 -5.79 -11.64 4.53
CA ASN A 56 -4.44 -11.14 4.24
C ASN A 56 -4.00 -10.02 5.20
N ASP A 57 -4.95 -9.24 5.72
CA ASP A 57 -4.67 -8.13 6.65
C ASP A 57 -3.55 -7.21 6.14
N GLY A 58 -3.61 -6.89 4.86
CA GLY A 58 -2.64 -6.02 4.18
C GLY A 58 -2.94 -4.54 4.38
N ASN A 59 -1.99 -3.69 3.97
CA ASN A 59 -2.02 -2.25 4.19
C ASN A 59 -2.08 -1.42 2.90
N ALA A 60 -2.31 -2.07 1.76
CA ALA A 60 -2.57 -1.39 0.50
C ALA A 60 -3.50 -2.20 -0.40
N ILE A 61 -4.21 -1.52 -1.30
CA ILE A 61 -4.94 -2.15 -2.40
C ILE A 61 -4.68 -1.44 -3.72
N ALA A 62 -4.71 -2.19 -4.81
CA ALA A 62 -4.64 -1.71 -6.18
C ALA A 62 -5.92 -2.06 -6.93
N LEU A 63 -6.56 -1.05 -7.52
CA LEU A 63 -7.85 -1.17 -8.21
C LEU A 63 -7.71 -0.99 -9.73
N PRO A 64 -8.55 -1.66 -10.55
CA PRO A 64 -8.65 -1.40 -11.98
C PRO A 64 -9.53 -0.18 -12.27
N PHE A 65 -8.93 0.92 -12.72
CA PHE A 65 -9.64 2.16 -13.08
C PHE A 65 -9.98 2.29 -14.58
N ALA A 66 -9.72 1.25 -15.39
CA ALA A 66 -10.13 1.21 -16.80
C ALA A 66 -10.75 -0.13 -17.20
N LYS A 67 -10.06 -1.25 -16.94
CA LYS A 67 -10.55 -2.60 -17.25
C LYS A 67 -11.79 -2.91 -16.42
N GLY A 68 -12.94 -3.04 -17.08
CA GLY A 68 -14.22 -3.27 -16.40
C GLY A 68 -14.71 -2.05 -15.61
N PHE A 69 -14.22 -0.84 -15.92
CA PHE A 69 -14.65 0.41 -15.29
C PHE A 69 -15.67 1.11 -16.19
N GLY A 70 -16.92 0.62 -16.16
CA GLY A 70 -18.05 1.13 -16.93
C GLY A 70 -19.10 1.83 -16.05
N TRP A 71 -20.37 1.80 -16.49
CA TRP A 71 -21.47 2.35 -15.72
C TRP A 71 -21.63 1.65 -14.37
N GLY A 72 -21.76 2.41 -13.28
CA GLY A 72 -21.87 1.90 -11.92
C GLY A 72 -20.53 1.47 -11.30
N ALA A 73 -19.40 1.71 -11.96
CA ALA A 73 -18.08 1.39 -11.39
C ALA A 73 -17.76 2.21 -10.14
N GLU A 74 -18.29 3.44 -10.04
CA GLU A 74 -18.22 4.29 -8.85
C GLU A 74 -19.04 3.74 -7.67
N LEU A 75 -20.18 3.08 -7.93
CA LEU A 75 -20.94 2.37 -6.90
C LEU A 75 -20.15 1.15 -6.40
N ARG A 76 -19.52 0.41 -7.33
CA ARG A 76 -18.62 -0.69 -6.97
C ARG A 76 -17.46 -0.22 -6.09
N LEU A 77 -16.88 0.96 -6.35
CA LEU A 77 -15.85 1.53 -5.47
C LEU A 77 -16.38 1.77 -4.05
N GLN A 78 -17.61 2.30 -3.93
CA GLN A 78 -18.28 2.45 -2.64
C GLN A 78 -18.40 1.11 -1.91
N TYR A 79 -18.91 0.07 -2.58
CA TYR A 79 -19.08 -1.25 -1.98
C TYR A 79 -17.74 -1.89 -1.58
N ILE A 80 -16.70 -1.71 -2.40
CA ILE A 80 -15.34 -2.13 -2.06
C ILE A 80 -14.89 -1.47 -0.76
N PHE A 81 -15.01 -0.15 -0.63
CA PHE A 81 -14.56 0.57 0.56
C PHE A 81 -15.40 0.25 1.80
N GLU A 82 -16.71 0.04 1.64
CA GLU A 82 -17.58 -0.44 2.72
C GLU A 82 -17.10 -1.78 3.28
N LYS A 83 -16.70 -2.72 2.41
CA LYS A 83 -16.19 -4.03 2.85
C LYS A 83 -14.77 -3.99 3.37
N LEU A 84 -13.93 -3.13 2.80
CA LEU A 84 -12.53 -3.00 3.20
C LEU A 84 -12.38 -2.32 4.57
N PHE A 85 -13.20 -1.32 4.86
CA PHE A 85 -13.07 -0.47 6.05
C PHE A 85 -14.24 -0.56 7.03
N GLY A 86 -15.29 -1.32 6.72
CA GLY A 86 -16.50 -1.41 7.55
C GLY A 86 -16.40 -2.39 8.73
N CYS A 87 -15.32 -3.18 8.84
CA CYS A 87 -15.12 -4.13 9.93
C CYS A 87 -13.63 -4.30 10.27
N GLU A 88 -13.33 -4.86 11.44
CA GLU A 88 -11.96 -5.17 11.86
C GLU A 88 -11.30 -6.19 10.91
N SER A 89 -10.06 -5.94 10.52
CA SER A 89 -9.27 -6.81 9.63
C SER A 89 -8.62 -7.98 10.37
N GLY A 90 -8.12 -8.98 9.63
CA GLY A 90 -7.41 -10.14 10.18
C GLY A 90 -8.28 -11.15 10.93
N GLY A 91 -9.62 -11.04 10.83
CA GLY A 91 -10.57 -11.92 11.50
C GLY A 91 -10.73 -13.31 10.86
N GLY A 92 -10.05 -13.58 9.74
CA GLY A 92 -10.07 -14.82 8.98
C GLY A 92 -11.39 -15.10 8.25
N TYR A 93 -11.29 -15.81 7.12
CA TYR A 93 -12.45 -16.27 6.36
C TYR A 93 -12.14 -17.53 5.50
N PRO A 94 -12.87 -18.65 5.65
CA PRO A 94 -13.91 -18.91 6.66
C PRO A 94 -13.41 -18.78 8.10
N LYS A 95 -14.31 -18.55 9.08
CA LYS A 95 -13.90 -18.19 10.45
C LYS A 95 -13.07 -19.29 11.14
N GLU A 96 -13.31 -20.55 10.81
CA GLU A 96 -12.53 -21.70 11.28
C GLU A 96 -11.07 -21.71 10.77
N ARG A 97 -10.74 -20.86 9.78
CA ARG A 97 -9.39 -20.73 9.20
C ARG A 97 -8.57 -19.58 9.77
N VAL A 98 -9.09 -18.82 10.74
CA VAL A 98 -8.40 -17.64 11.30
C VAL A 98 -7.00 -17.95 11.85
N ILE A 99 -6.84 -19.05 12.58
CA ILE A 99 -5.54 -19.44 13.18
C ILE A 99 -4.46 -19.69 12.11
N PRO A 100 -4.68 -20.57 11.11
CA PRO A 100 -3.68 -20.77 10.06
C PRO A 100 -3.46 -19.52 9.19
N GLU A 101 -4.48 -18.69 8.93
CA GLU A 101 -4.34 -17.47 8.13
C GLU A 101 -3.48 -16.41 8.82
N GLN A 102 -3.75 -16.10 10.09
CA GLN A 102 -2.93 -15.19 10.88
C GLN A 102 -1.49 -15.70 11.03
N ARG A 103 -1.30 -17.03 11.16
CA ARG A 103 0.03 -17.65 11.17
C ARG A 103 0.76 -17.43 9.84
N ASN A 104 0.09 -17.66 8.71
CA ASN A 104 0.68 -17.49 7.39
C ASN A 104 1.03 -16.03 7.10
N LYS A 105 0.18 -15.08 7.50
CA LYS A 105 0.45 -13.65 7.41
C LYS A 105 1.72 -13.27 8.15
N LYS A 106 1.88 -13.73 9.41
CA LYS A 106 3.11 -13.50 10.19
C LYS A 106 4.36 -14.11 9.54
N ILE A 107 4.23 -15.30 8.94
CA ILE A 107 5.33 -15.93 8.20
C ILE A 107 5.70 -15.09 6.98
N LEU A 108 4.70 -14.58 6.23
CA LEU A 108 4.92 -13.71 5.08
C LEU A 108 5.62 -12.41 5.48
N ASP A 109 5.20 -11.77 6.57
CA ASP A 109 5.84 -10.57 7.12
C ASP A 109 7.34 -10.82 7.38
N ASN A 110 7.67 -11.93 8.06
CA ASN A 110 9.05 -12.32 8.34
C ASN A 110 9.86 -12.64 7.06
N ILE A 111 9.23 -13.28 6.05
CA ILE A 111 9.88 -13.53 4.76
C ILE A 111 10.21 -12.21 4.05
N LYS A 112 9.33 -11.20 4.14
CA LYS A 112 9.58 -9.89 3.53
C LYS A 112 10.76 -9.17 4.19
N GLU A 113 10.99 -9.36 5.49
CA GLU A 113 12.19 -8.82 6.18
C GLU A 113 13.50 -9.40 5.63
N ILE A 114 13.48 -10.67 5.18
CA ILE A 114 14.67 -11.34 4.61
C ILE A 114 14.87 -10.96 3.14
N THR A 115 13.79 -10.87 2.37
CA THR A 115 13.84 -10.74 0.91
C THR A 115 13.97 -9.30 0.43
N HIS A 116 13.71 -8.31 1.29
CA HIS A 116 13.75 -6.90 0.92
C HIS A 116 14.84 -6.16 1.70
N LYS A 117 15.49 -5.20 1.04
CA LYS A 117 16.33 -4.21 1.72
C LYS A 117 15.44 -3.27 2.53
N ASP A 118 15.98 -2.71 3.60
CA ASP A 118 15.27 -1.70 4.39
C ASP A 118 14.95 -0.45 3.55
N ILE A 119 13.89 0.26 3.94
CA ILE A 119 13.42 1.42 3.18
C ILE A 119 14.48 2.52 3.05
N MET A 120 15.32 2.74 4.06
CA MET A 120 16.33 3.80 4.01
C MET A 120 17.45 3.46 3.05
N THR A 121 17.87 2.19 2.99
CA THR A 121 18.80 1.72 1.96
C THR A 121 18.21 1.93 0.57
N ILE A 122 16.94 1.55 0.35
CA ILE A 122 16.27 1.71 -0.95
C ILE A 122 16.21 3.19 -1.36
N LEU A 123 15.78 4.08 -0.47
CA LEU A 123 15.68 5.53 -0.75
C LEU A 123 17.04 6.17 -1.09
N LYS A 124 18.12 5.65 -0.51
CA LYS A 124 19.50 6.11 -0.78
C LYS A 124 20.08 5.57 -2.09
N THR A 125 19.62 4.40 -2.56
CA THR A 125 20.21 3.72 -3.72
C THR A 125 19.39 3.77 -5.00
N ILE A 126 18.09 4.05 -4.91
CA ILE A 126 17.23 4.19 -6.09
C ILE A 126 17.65 5.42 -6.92
N ASP A 127 17.29 5.45 -8.20
CA ASP A 127 17.40 6.64 -9.04
C ASP A 127 16.74 7.84 -8.34
N GLN A 128 17.56 8.87 -8.06
CA GLN A 128 17.13 10.02 -7.28
C GLN A 128 16.16 10.93 -8.03
N GLU A 129 16.17 10.92 -9.37
CA GLU A 129 15.16 11.63 -10.17
C GLU A 129 13.81 10.93 -10.06
N VAL A 130 13.80 9.59 -10.06
CA VAL A 130 12.59 8.80 -9.81
C VAL A 130 12.04 9.05 -8.41
N LEU A 131 12.92 9.09 -7.39
CA LEU A 131 12.52 9.41 -6.03
C LEU A 131 11.93 10.81 -5.92
N LYS A 132 12.64 11.83 -6.43
CA LYS A 132 12.18 13.22 -6.43
C LYS A 132 10.84 13.34 -7.13
N ALA A 133 10.69 12.79 -8.34
CA ALA A 133 9.43 12.78 -9.07
C ALA A 133 8.28 12.12 -8.28
N ALA A 134 8.54 11.06 -7.51
CA ALA A 134 7.51 10.41 -6.71
C ALA A 134 6.98 11.25 -5.54
N ILE A 135 7.77 12.24 -5.06
CA ILE A 135 7.44 13.08 -3.91
C ILE A 135 7.22 14.57 -4.26
N SER A 136 7.21 14.91 -5.55
CA SER A 136 7.05 16.29 -6.04
C SER A 136 5.60 16.74 -6.22
N GLY A 137 4.62 15.94 -5.78
CA GLY A 137 3.21 16.36 -5.83
C GLY A 137 2.99 17.62 -4.99
N GLU A 138 2.14 18.54 -5.48
CA GLU A 138 1.91 19.86 -4.85
C GLU A 138 1.56 19.76 -3.36
N LYS A 139 0.78 18.75 -2.99
CA LYS A 139 0.33 18.49 -1.62
C LYS A 139 1.18 17.51 -0.83
N PHE A 140 2.24 16.94 -1.43
CA PHE A 140 3.08 15.95 -0.76
C PHE A 140 3.67 16.50 0.54
N GLN A 141 4.31 17.66 0.49
CA GLN A 141 4.98 18.23 1.66
C GLN A 141 4.00 18.54 2.80
N GLU A 142 2.84 19.09 2.46
CA GLU A 142 1.77 19.41 3.40
C GLU A 142 1.29 18.16 4.15
N TYR A 143 0.97 17.09 3.42
CA TYR A 143 0.41 15.88 4.01
C TYR A 143 1.47 14.98 4.64
N PHE A 144 2.59 14.76 3.96
CA PHE A 144 3.62 13.84 4.43
C PHE A 144 4.31 14.34 5.69
N PHE A 145 4.83 15.58 5.70
CA PHE A 145 5.62 16.05 6.84
C PHE A 145 4.78 16.34 8.09
N LYS A 146 3.47 16.57 7.92
CA LYS A 146 2.53 16.69 9.04
C LYS A 146 2.27 15.35 9.74
N ASN A 147 2.26 14.25 9.00
CA ASN A 147 1.86 12.93 9.51
C ASN A 147 3.02 11.93 9.67
N CYS A 148 4.19 12.20 9.08
CA CYS A 148 5.35 11.31 9.17
C CYS A 148 5.84 11.15 10.61
N GLN A 149 5.91 9.90 11.07
CA GLN A 149 6.35 9.56 12.43
C GLN A 149 7.81 9.10 12.49
N VAL A 150 8.44 8.88 11.32
CA VAL A 150 9.83 8.41 11.21
C VAL A 150 10.77 9.56 10.83
N LYS A 151 11.43 10.13 11.84
CA LYS A 151 12.31 11.31 11.70
C LYS A 151 13.42 11.14 10.65
N GLU A 152 13.98 9.94 10.52
CA GLU A 152 15.04 9.65 9.55
C GLU A 152 14.54 9.82 8.10
N ILE A 153 13.39 9.21 7.77
CA ILE A 153 12.76 9.33 6.45
C ILE A 153 12.44 10.80 6.16
N ALA A 154 11.82 11.50 7.12
CA ALA A 154 11.48 12.92 6.95
C ALA A 154 12.72 13.78 6.66
N LYS A 155 13.83 13.57 7.41
CA LYS A 155 15.08 14.30 7.21
C LYS A 155 15.66 14.02 5.81
N TYR A 156 15.66 12.77 5.38
CA TYR A 156 16.19 12.37 4.07
C TYR A 156 15.38 13.00 2.92
N LEU A 157 14.06 12.89 2.94
CA LEU A 157 13.20 13.40 1.87
C LEU A 157 13.19 14.94 1.80
N LYS A 158 13.34 15.64 2.92
CA LYS A 158 13.61 17.10 2.91
C LYS A 158 14.89 17.44 2.16
N GLY A 159 15.92 16.61 2.27
CA GLY A 159 17.17 16.77 1.53
C GLY A 159 16.99 16.56 0.03
N VAL A 160 16.19 15.57 -0.37
CA VAL A 160 15.88 15.29 -1.78
C VAL A 160 15.11 16.45 -2.43
N LEU A 161 14.14 17.03 -1.74
CA LEU A 161 13.30 18.13 -2.27
C LEU A 161 14.02 19.48 -2.40
N ARG A 162 15.20 19.65 -1.76
CA ARG A 162 16.00 20.89 -1.83
C ARG A 162 17.00 20.90 -2.97
N LYS A 163 17.37 19.73 -3.48
CA LYS A 163 18.18 19.55 -4.69
C LYS A 163 17.25 19.58 -5.88
#